data_AF-A0A383BHG6-F1
#
_entry.id   AF-A0A383BHG6-F1
#
_cell.length_a   1.000
_cell.length_b   1.000
_cell.length_c   1.000
_cell.angle_alpha   90.00
_cell.angle_beta   90.00
_cell.angle_gamma   90.00
#
_symmetry.space_group_name_H-M   'P 1'
#
loop_
_entity.id
_entity.type
_entity.pdbx_description
1 polymer ?
#
loop_
_entity_poly.entity_id
_entity_poly.type
_entity_poly.pdbx_seq_one_letter_code
_entity_poly.pdbx_strand_id
1 'polypeptide(L)'
;CRLFQYQTQLTLFNNNICPPYPSCIEHISNQNITSCESFQCPDGYIEIDGECYEEDHINVLQSIIDNNQSLAGQSPLDLGNEIGYQRWENGQLIILSLISNELTSLPEGICSIYHKLKSFDVSNNFICPPYPSCIEYLGRQNTQNCSPAEAIHLEEDQKVTNNQKISSMLGDKWNLNTVYMQNDLDFLQAFIDNNKSLQNQEALEIGIQKWEDMRLISLDLSNTQLTTIPEKICRISTELRSLDL
;
A
#
# COMPACT_ATOMS: atom_id res chain seq x y z
N CYS A 1 1.55 29.55 -14.34
CA CYS A 1 2.45 28.50 -14.85
C CYS A 1 1.72 27.72 -15.94
N ARG A 2 2.26 27.64 -17.17
CA ARG A 2 1.73 26.76 -18.25
C ARG A 2 2.58 25.48 -18.37
N LEU A 3 2.78 24.79 -17.26
CA LEU A 3 3.51 23.50 -17.26
C LEU A 3 2.64 22.29 -16.89
N PHE A 4 1.34 22.48 -16.63
CA PHE A 4 0.48 21.40 -16.14
C PHE A 4 -0.66 21.10 -17.10
N GLN A 5 -0.35 20.60 -18.29
CA GLN A 5 -1.40 20.01 -19.10
C GLN A 5 -1.22 18.50 -19.32
N TYR A 6 0.00 17.94 -19.22
CA TYR A 6 0.20 16.50 -19.52
C TYR A 6 1.32 15.77 -18.74
N GLN A 7 1.90 16.34 -17.67
CA GLN A 7 2.89 15.63 -16.85
C GLN A 7 2.58 15.78 -15.36
N THR A 8 2.27 14.67 -14.70
CA THR A 8 1.91 14.58 -13.28
C THR A 8 3.08 14.20 -12.36
N GLN A 9 4.32 14.22 -12.85
CA GLN A 9 5.50 13.95 -12.01
C GLN A 9 6.65 14.91 -12.37
N LEU A 10 6.70 16.04 -11.69
CA LEU A 10 7.88 16.90 -11.62
C LEU A 10 8.68 16.49 -10.38
N THR A 11 9.85 15.89 -10.58
CA THR A 11 10.75 15.49 -9.50
C THR A 11 11.89 16.50 -9.39
N LEU A 12 12.04 17.15 -8.23
CA LEU A 12 13.04 18.20 -7.98
C LEU A 12 13.91 17.91 -6.74
N PHE A 13 13.86 16.69 -6.20
CA PHE A 13 14.60 16.28 -5.00
C PHE A 13 16.13 16.30 -5.20
N ASN A 14 16.87 16.40 -4.09
CA ASN A 14 18.34 16.46 -3.98
C ASN A 14 19.00 17.68 -4.68
N ASN A 15 18.38 18.85 -4.59
CA ASN A 15 18.96 20.11 -5.09
C ASN A 15 19.17 21.12 -3.94
N ASN A 16 19.60 22.34 -4.24
CA ASN A 16 19.77 23.44 -3.27
C ASN A 16 18.71 24.53 -3.48
N ILE A 17 17.46 24.15 -3.72
CA ILE A 17 16.39 25.09 -4.05
C ILE A 17 15.82 25.64 -2.74
N CYS A 18 15.99 26.95 -2.52
CA CYS A 18 15.46 27.63 -1.34
C CYS A 18 14.09 28.26 -1.62
N PRO A 19 13.19 28.34 -0.61
CA PRO A 19 11.97 29.15 -0.70
C PRO A 19 12.27 30.65 -0.84
N PRO A 20 11.32 31.48 -1.33
CA PRO A 20 9.96 31.10 -1.71
C PRO A 20 9.88 30.46 -3.11
N TYR A 21 9.09 29.38 -3.22
CA TYR A 21 8.84 28.72 -4.50
C TYR A 21 7.81 29.48 -5.34
N PRO A 22 7.77 29.28 -6.67
CA PRO A 22 6.70 29.81 -7.51
C PRO A 22 5.33 29.41 -6.97
N SER A 23 4.30 30.26 -7.11
CA SER A 23 2.96 30.03 -6.54
C SER A 23 2.23 28.76 -7.02
N CYS A 24 2.77 28.07 -8.02
CA CYS A 24 2.27 26.78 -8.51
C CYS A 24 2.99 25.57 -7.89
N ILE A 25 3.92 25.80 -6.96
CA ILE A 25 4.71 24.80 -6.24
C ILE A 25 4.64 25.16 -4.75
N GLU A 26 3.80 24.46 -4.01
CA GLU A 26 3.67 24.69 -2.56
C GLU A 26 4.87 24.15 -1.79
N HIS A 27 5.39 22.98 -2.21
CA HIS A 27 6.53 22.34 -1.58
C HIS A 27 7.34 21.52 -2.58
N ILE A 28 8.64 21.41 -2.32
CA ILE A 28 9.57 20.53 -3.03
C ILE A 28 10.32 19.73 -1.95
N SER A 29 10.15 18.41 -1.94
CA SER A 29 10.84 17.54 -0.97
C SER A 29 12.35 17.46 -1.20
N ASN A 30 13.08 17.18 -0.11
CA ASN A 30 14.47 16.75 -0.09
C ASN A 30 15.40 17.77 -0.75
N GLN A 31 15.66 18.89 -0.08
CA GLN A 31 16.57 19.94 -0.55
C GLN A 31 17.72 20.13 0.43
N ASN A 32 18.92 20.36 -0.09
CA ASN A 32 20.02 20.84 0.71
C ASN A 32 19.82 22.33 1.05
N ILE A 33 19.25 22.59 2.22
CA ILE A 33 18.90 23.92 2.70
C ILE A 33 20.04 24.68 3.38
N THR A 34 21.25 24.10 3.46
CA THR A 34 22.39 24.71 4.19
C THR A 34 22.80 26.08 3.68
N SER A 35 22.50 26.39 2.42
CA SER A 35 22.77 27.68 1.78
C SER A 35 21.59 28.65 1.81
N CYS A 36 20.45 28.26 2.38
CA CYS A 36 19.26 29.11 2.43
C CYS A 36 19.39 30.14 3.56
N GLU A 37 19.18 31.43 3.24
CA GLU A 37 19.19 32.50 4.24
C GLU A 37 18.06 32.35 5.27
N SER A 38 16.93 31.78 4.83
CA SER A 38 15.78 31.42 5.67
C SER A 38 15.10 30.18 5.11
N PHE A 39 14.77 29.24 5.99
CA PHE A 39 13.96 28.06 5.67
C PHE A 39 12.78 28.00 6.63
N GLN A 40 11.59 27.80 6.10
CA GLN A 40 10.39 27.56 6.88
C GLN A 40 9.49 26.63 6.09
N CYS A 41 8.97 25.60 6.76
CA CYS A 41 8.02 24.70 6.14
C CYS A 41 6.71 25.42 5.80
N PRO A 42 6.01 24.99 4.73
CA PRO A 42 4.68 25.50 4.43
C PRO A 42 3.70 25.26 5.59
N ASP A 43 2.60 26.01 5.62
CA ASP A 43 1.53 25.79 6.59
C ASP A 43 1.03 24.33 6.52
N GLY A 44 0.89 23.68 7.69
CA GLY A 44 0.51 22.26 7.78
C GLY A 44 1.67 21.27 7.59
N TYR A 45 2.90 21.75 7.44
CA TYR A 45 4.11 20.92 7.43
C TYR A 45 4.99 21.23 8.64
N ILE A 46 5.64 20.21 9.17
CA ILE A 46 6.62 20.31 10.25
C ILE A 46 8.03 19.97 9.77
N GLU A 47 9.02 20.65 10.34
CA GLU A 47 10.43 20.40 10.05
C GLU A 47 10.96 19.25 10.91
N ILE A 48 11.53 18.24 10.25
CA ILE A 48 12.25 17.12 10.88
C ILE A 48 13.57 16.96 10.14
N ASP A 49 14.69 17.08 10.85
CA ASP A 49 16.06 16.97 10.31
C ASP A 49 16.34 17.80 9.04
N GLY A 50 15.75 19.00 8.98
CA GLY A 50 15.93 19.94 7.87
C GLY A 50 15.03 19.68 6.66
N GLU A 51 14.08 18.75 6.77
CA GLU A 51 13.09 18.42 5.75
C GLU A 51 11.67 18.69 6.25
N CYS A 52 10.73 18.98 5.34
CA CYS A 52 9.34 19.24 5.70
C CYS A 52 8.45 18.03 5.43
N TYR A 53 7.65 17.68 6.43
CA TYR A 53 6.68 16.59 6.36
C TYR A 53 5.29 17.09 6.72
N GLU A 54 4.26 16.60 6.02
CA GLU A 54 2.88 16.96 6.32
C GLU A 54 2.56 16.51 7.76
N GLU A 55 2.15 17.46 8.59
CA GLU A 55 2.01 17.28 10.05
C GLU A 55 1.02 16.14 10.36
N ASP A 56 -0.08 16.06 9.62
CA ASP A 56 -1.09 15.01 9.75
C ASP A 56 -0.51 13.60 9.52
N HIS A 57 0.40 13.45 8.56
CA HIS A 57 1.02 12.15 8.26
C HIS A 57 1.94 11.71 9.40
N ILE A 58 2.72 12.66 9.95
CA ILE A 58 3.59 12.38 11.10
C ILE A 58 2.77 12.05 12.35
N ASN A 59 1.67 12.78 12.60
CA ASN A 59 0.80 12.53 13.74
C ASN A 59 0.13 11.14 13.68
N VAL A 60 -0.25 10.67 12.49
CA VAL A 60 -0.77 9.31 12.31
C VAL A 60 0.30 8.27 12.63
N LEU A 61 1.52 8.42 12.11
CA LEU A 61 2.62 7.51 12.40
C LEU A 61 2.98 7.49 13.90
N GLN A 62 2.98 8.66 14.53
CA GLN A 62 3.17 8.76 15.99
C GLN A 62 2.05 8.03 16.75
N SER A 63 0.80 8.17 16.31
CA SER A 63 -0.33 7.45 16.92
C SER A 63 -0.20 5.92 16.77
N ILE A 64 0.38 5.44 15.66
CA ILE A 64 0.68 4.01 15.48
C ILE A 64 1.74 3.57 16.48
N ILE A 65 2.80 4.36 16.71
CA ILE A 65 3.84 4.08 17.71
C ILE A 65 3.23 4.02 19.11
N ASP A 66 2.49 5.06 19.49
CA ASP A 66 1.96 5.21 20.84
C ASP A 66 0.99 4.09 21.23
N ASN A 67 0.24 3.58 20.24
CA ASN A 67 -0.74 2.51 20.45
C ASN A 67 -0.15 1.10 20.40
N ASN A 68 1.14 0.94 20.10
CA ASN A 68 1.77 -0.36 19.93
C ASN A 68 3.11 -0.44 20.68
N GLN A 69 3.13 -1.23 21.75
CA GLN A 69 4.32 -1.38 22.59
C GLN A 69 5.55 -1.92 21.82
N SER A 70 5.34 -2.71 20.76
CA SER A 70 6.43 -3.22 19.90
C SER A 70 7.21 -2.12 19.19
N LEU A 71 6.61 -0.94 19.04
CA LEU A 71 7.21 0.22 18.39
C LEU A 71 7.74 1.26 19.38
N ALA A 72 7.71 0.98 20.69
CA ALA A 72 8.11 1.94 21.70
C ALA A 72 9.56 2.44 21.50
N GLY A 73 9.72 3.76 21.44
CA GLY A 73 11.01 4.41 21.22
C GLY A 73 11.44 4.53 19.75
N GLN A 74 10.65 4.03 18.80
CA GLN A 74 10.85 4.34 17.39
C GLN A 74 10.41 5.78 17.08
N SER A 75 11.02 6.38 16.05
CA SER A 75 10.57 7.65 15.50
C SER A 75 9.58 7.41 14.34
N PRO A 76 8.66 8.34 14.05
CA PRO A 76 7.75 8.23 12.91
C PRO A 76 8.45 7.92 11.58
N LEU A 77 9.59 8.57 11.31
CA LEU A 77 10.34 8.40 10.06
C LEU A 77 11.13 7.09 10.00
N ASP A 78 11.34 6.43 11.15
CA ASP A 78 12.10 5.17 11.24
C ASP A 78 11.21 3.92 11.25
N LEU A 79 9.89 4.08 11.31
CA LEU A 79 8.96 2.95 11.30
C LEU A 79 9.21 2.06 10.07
N GLY A 80 9.42 0.78 10.34
CA GLY A 80 9.66 -0.21 9.29
C GLY A 80 11.12 -0.35 8.84
N ASN A 81 12.11 0.30 9.47
CA ASN A 81 13.51 0.17 9.03
C ASN A 81 14.12 -1.25 9.10
N GLU A 82 13.51 -2.21 9.81
CA GLU A 82 13.99 -3.61 9.85
C GLU A 82 13.15 -4.59 9.00
N ILE A 83 11.82 -4.47 8.97
CA ILE A 83 10.89 -5.42 8.29
C ILE A 83 9.77 -4.69 7.52
N GLY A 84 9.69 -3.35 7.63
CA GLY A 84 8.71 -2.52 6.93
C GLY A 84 9.33 -1.65 5.84
N TYR A 85 8.57 -0.67 5.34
CA TYR A 85 9.04 0.28 4.35
C TYR A 85 8.17 1.53 4.33
N GLN A 86 8.81 2.70 4.36
CA GLN A 86 8.16 3.98 4.14
C GLN A 86 8.67 4.63 2.86
N ARG A 87 7.77 5.31 2.14
CA ARG A 87 8.13 6.20 1.04
C ARG A 87 7.38 7.50 1.15
N TRP A 88 8.13 8.59 0.98
CA TRP A 88 7.64 9.95 1.01
C TRP A 88 7.83 10.62 -0.35
N GLU A 89 6.84 11.40 -0.78
CA GLU A 89 6.90 12.28 -1.96
C GLU A 89 6.39 13.66 -1.54
N ASN A 90 7.19 14.71 -1.73
CA ASN A 90 6.82 16.09 -1.37
C ASN A 90 6.34 16.23 0.08
N GLY A 91 7.00 15.56 1.03
CA GLY A 91 6.64 15.59 2.45
C GLY A 91 5.39 14.79 2.82
N GLN A 92 4.75 14.11 1.85
CA GLN A 92 3.59 13.26 2.07
C GLN A 92 3.99 11.78 2.04
N LEU A 93 3.53 11.03 3.03
CA LEU A 93 3.65 9.57 3.04
C LEU A 93 2.81 9.01 1.89
N ILE A 94 3.43 8.24 1.01
CA ILE A 94 2.75 7.59 -0.13
C ILE A 94 2.79 6.06 -0.05
N ILE A 95 3.73 5.48 0.69
CA ILE A 95 3.80 4.03 0.93
C ILE A 95 4.10 3.82 2.41
N LEU A 96 3.29 2.97 3.06
CA LEU A 96 3.51 2.52 4.43
C LEU A 96 3.34 1.01 4.50
N SER A 97 4.44 0.30 4.79
CA SER A 97 4.45 -1.13 5.07
C SER A 97 4.97 -1.37 6.47
N LEU A 98 4.17 -2.01 7.31
CA LEU A 98 4.48 -2.42 8.68
C LEU A 98 4.16 -3.91 8.86
N ILE A 99 4.45 -4.72 7.85
CA ILE A 99 4.23 -6.17 7.86
C ILE A 99 5.03 -6.79 9.00
N SER A 100 4.43 -7.72 9.76
CA SER A 100 5.13 -8.48 10.81
C SER A 100 5.86 -7.61 11.85
N ASN A 101 5.29 -6.47 12.23
CA ASN A 101 5.81 -5.55 13.25
C ASN A 101 5.14 -5.72 14.63
N GLU A 102 4.48 -6.86 14.84
CA GLU A 102 3.77 -7.21 16.07
C GLU A 102 2.71 -6.17 16.50
N LEU A 103 2.11 -5.46 15.53
CA LEU A 103 1.09 -4.45 15.82
C LEU A 103 -0.13 -5.10 16.48
N THR A 104 -0.61 -4.51 17.55
CA THR A 104 -1.81 -4.93 18.29
C THR A 104 -3.03 -4.07 17.98
N SER A 105 -2.81 -2.87 17.46
CA SER A 105 -3.89 -1.94 17.11
C SER A 105 -3.49 -1.00 15.98
N LEU A 106 -4.49 -0.41 15.33
CA LEU A 106 -4.32 0.64 14.33
C LEU A 106 -5.23 1.82 14.71
N PRO A 107 -4.71 3.05 14.83
CA PRO A 107 -5.51 4.20 15.22
C PRO A 107 -6.53 4.58 14.15
N GLU A 108 -7.71 5.06 14.55
CA GLU A 108 -8.73 5.62 13.62
C GLU A 108 -8.16 6.79 12.79
N GLY A 109 -7.18 7.51 13.35
CA GLY A 109 -6.47 8.59 12.67
C GLY A 109 -5.86 8.18 11.31
N ILE A 110 -5.56 6.89 11.08
CA ILE A 110 -5.07 6.40 9.77
C ILE A 110 -5.99 6.80 8.62
N CYS A 111 -7.29 6.97 8.87
CA CYS A 111 -8.26 7.34 7.86
C CYS A 111 -8.07 8.73 7.25
N SER A 112 -7.37 9.64 7.94
CA SER A 112 -7.04 10.95 7.38
C SER A 112 -6.03 10.88 6.23
N ILE A 113 -5.19 9.84 6.20
CA ILE A 113 -4.14 9.68 5.19
C ILE A 113 -4.33 8.44 4.30
N TYR A 114 -5.15 7.46 4.69
CA TYR A 114 -5.29 6.18 4.01
C TYR A 114 -5.55 6.31 2.50
N HIS A 115 -6.47 7.20 2.10
CA HIS A 115 -6.82 7.44 0.70
C HIS A 115 -5.74 8.19 -0.10
N LYS A 116 -4.75 8.79 0.57
CA LYS A 116 -3.59 9.44 -0.05
C LYS A 116 -2.44 8.46 -0.29
N LEU A 117 -2.44 7.31 0.38
CA LEU A 117 -1.41 6.28 0.21
C LEU A 117 -1.62 5.56 -1.13
N LYS A 118 -0.53 5.39 -1.87
CA LYS A 118 -0.48 4.51 -3.05
C LYS A 118 -0.39 3.04 -2.65
N SER A 119 0.14 2.76 -1.46
CA SER A 119 0.28 1.40 -0.93
C SER A 119 0.28 1.43 0.60
N PHE A 120 -0.48 0.52 1.21
CA PHE A 120 -0.59 0.35 2.65
C PHE A 120 -0.65 -1.15 2.97
N ASP A 121 0.26 -1.63 3.83
CA ASP A 121 0.26 -3.02 4.28
C ASP A 121 0.62 -3.12 5.76
N VAL A 122 -0.27 -3.72 6.54
CA VAL A 122 -0.10 -3.99 7.97
C VAL A 122 -0.41 -5.46 8.29
N SER A 123 -0.21 -6.34 7.31
CA SER A 123 -0.46 -7.77 7.44
C SER A 123 0.54 -8.47 8.36
N ASN A 124 0.20 -9.70 8.77
CA ASN A 124 0.97 -10.54 9.68
C ASN A 124 1.26 -9.90 11.05
N ASN A 125 0.33 -9.11 11.56
CA ASN A 125 0.35 -8.54 12.89
C ASN A 125 -0.70 -9.22 13.80
N PHE A 126 -1.02 -8.60 14.94
CA PHE A 126 -1.98 -9.07 15.96
C PHE A 126 -3.16 -8.09 16.13
N ILE A 127 -3.54 -7.37 15.08
CA ILE A 127 -4.59 -6.35 15.16
C ILE A 127 -5.96 -7.04 15.28
N CYS A 128 -6.72 -6.70 16.32
CA CYS A 128 -8.07 -7.22 16.57
C CYS A 128 -9.16 -6.25 16.05
N PRO A 129 -10.34 -6.76 15.65
CA PRO A 129 -11.51 -5.93 15.43
C PRO A 129 -11.95 -5.18 16.71
N PRO A 130 -12.65 -4.03 16.59
CA PRO A 130 -13.01 -3.36 15.35
C PRO A 130 -11.81 -2.64 14.71
N TYR A 131 -11.74 -2.69 13.38
CA TYR A 131 -10.72 -2.00 12.60
C TYR A 131 -11.15 -0.56 12.28
N PRO A 132 -10.21 0.33 11.91
CA PRO A 132 -10.54 1.68 11.50
C PRO A 132 -11.60 1.72 10.39
N SER A 133 -12.52 2.67 10.45
CA SER A 133 -13.74 2.67 9.64
C SER A 133 -13.50 2.73 8.12
N CYS A 134 -12.38 3.31 7.71
CA CYS A 134 -11.98 3.44 6.31
C CYS A 134 -11.29 2.19 5.74
N ILE A 135 -10.96 1.19 6.58
CA ILE A 135 -10.19 0.03 6.16
C ILE A 135 -11.10 -1.17 5.97
N GLU A 136 -11.30 -1.53 4.69
CA GLU A 136 -12.08 -2.71 4.31
C GLU A 136 -11.28 -4.01 4.50
N TYR A 137 -9.96 -3.97 4.30
CA TYR A 137 -9.08 -5.15 4.40
C TYR A 137 -7.67 -4.78 4.89
N LEU A 138 -7.22 -5.41 5.99
CA LEU A 138 -5.92 -5.20 6.63
C LEU A 138 -4.87 -6.28 6.30
N GLY A 139 -5.22 -7.26 5.45
CA GLY A 139 -4.43 -8.48 5.32
C GLY A 139 -4.63 -9.45 6.49
N ARG A 140 -3.88 -10.57 6.47
CA ARG A 140 -3.98 -11.62 7.49
C ARG A 140 -3.48 -11.11 8.84
N GLN A 141 -4.27 -11.29 9.89
CA GLN A 141 -3.89 -10.99 11.27
C GLN A 141 -3.89 -12.27 12.12
N ASN A 142 -3.05 -12.34 13.15
CA ASN A 142 -3.13 -13.36 14.18
C ASN A 142 -4.10 -12.90 15.28
N THR A 143 -5.36 -13.34 15.14
CA THR A 143 -6.46 -12.96 16.02
C THR A 143 -6.76 -13.98 17.12
N GLN A 144 -5.85 -14.92 17.39
CA GLN A 144 -6.08 -15.98 18.40
C GLN A 144 -6.35 -15.43 19.81
N ASN A 145 -5.81 -14.26 20.12
CA ASN A 145 -5.95 -13.61 21.42
C ASN A 145 -6.98 -12.48 21.44
N CYS A 146 -7.76 -12.29 20.37
CA CYS A 146 -8.85 -11.32 20.38
C CYS A 146 -9.95 -11.79 21.32
N SER A 147 -10.59 -10.85 22.04
CA SER A 147 -11.62 -11.25 22.99
C SER A 147 -12.86 -11.76 22.24
N PRO A 148 -13.58 -12.78 22.77
CA PRO A 148 -14.78 -13.29 22.11
C PRO A 148 -15.90 -12.26 21.94
N ALA A 149 -15.89 -11.18 22.74
CA ALA A 149 -16.83 -10.07 22.64
C ALA A 149 -16.54 -9.14 21.44
N GLU A 150 -15.33 -9.20 20.87
CA GLU A 150 -14.94 -8.48 19.64
C GLU A 150 -15.15 -9.34 18.38
N ALA A 151 -15.47 -10.63 18.55
CA ALA A 151 -15.75 -11.57 17.46
C ALA A 151 -17.24 -11.59 17.03
N ILE A 152 -18.12 -10.82 17.66
CA ILE A 152 -19.57 -10.84 17.39
C ILE A 152 -20.15 -9.42 17.29
N HIS A 153 -20.14 -8.89 16.07
CA HIS A 153 -21.27 -8.12 15.51
C HIS A 153 -21.63 -8.67 14.11
N LEU A 154 -21.69 -10.00 14.00
CA LEU A 154 -22.67 -10.63 13.12
C LEU A 154 -23.88 -10.88 14.02
N GLU A 155 -24.78 -9.90 14.08
CA GLU A 155 -25.98 -10.02 14.88
C GLU A 155 -26.69 -11.34 14.58
N GLU A 156 -27.03 -12.04 15.66
CA GLU A 156 -27.84 -13.24 15.71
C GLU A 156 -29.23 -12.93 15.15
N ASP A 157 -29.40 -12.89 13.82
CA ASP A 157 -30.72 -12.97 13.22
C ASP A 157 -30.67 -13.50 11.80
N GLN A 158 -30.46 -14.82 11.69
CA GLN A 158 -31.30 -15.75 10.93
C GLN A 158 -30.59 -17.10 10.88
N LYS A 159 -31.31 -18.16 11.26
CA LYS A 159 -30.92 -19.56 11.01
C LYS A 159 -30.49 -19.74 9.54
N VAL A 160 -29.20 -19.70 9.27
CA VAL A 160 -28.63 -20.10 7.98
C VAL A 160 -28.46 -21.62 8.02
N THR A 161 -29.47 -22.33 7.53
CA THR A 161 -29.46 -23.80 7.42
C THR A 161 -28.89 -24.31 6.10
N ASN A 162 -28.26 -23.49 5.27
CA ASN A 162 -27.67 -23.99 4.03
C ASN A 162 -26.56 -23.07 3.47
N ASN A 163 -25.36 -23.62 3.27
CA ASN A 163 -24.22 -22.93 2.63
C ASN A 163 -24.53 -22.45 1.20
N GLN A 164 -25.57 -23.01 0.57
CA GLN A 164 -26.03 -22.59 -0.75
C GLN A 164 -26.64 -21.17 -0.76
N LYS A 165 -27.18 -20.68 0.37
CA LYS A 165 -27.84 -19.36 0.40
C LYS A 165 -26.84 -18.21 0.52
N ILE A 166 -25.70 -18.44 1.20
CA ILE A 166 -24.58 -17.49 1.29
C ILE A 166 -23.95 -17.28 -0.09
N SER A 167 -23.73 -18.38 -0.82
CA SER A 167 -23.16 -18.33 -2.19
C SER A 167 -24.05 -17.56 -3.18
N SER A 168 -25.37 -17.53 -2.97
CA SER A 168 -26.30 -16.76 -3.81
C SER A 168 -26.47 -15.30 -3.37
N MET A 169 -26.10 -14.93 -2.15
CA MET A 169 -26.23 -13.56 -1.64
C MET A 169 -24.93 -12.74 -1.78
N LEU A 170 -23.77 -13.40 -1.78
CA LEU A 170 -22.45 -12.80 -2.10
C LEU A 170 -22.11 -12.90 -3.61
N GLY A 171 -23.08 -13.36 -4.40
CA GLY A 171 -22.89 -14.13 -5.63
C GLY A 171 -22.19 -13.43 -6.79
N ASP A 172 -22.26 -12.11 -6.90
CA ASP A 172 -22.04 -11.50 -8.23
C ASP A 172 -20.84 -10.53 -8.32
N LYS A 173 -20.39 -9.89 -7.22
CA LYS A 173 -19.25 -8.93 -7.29
C LYS A 173 -17.96 -9.47 -6.67
N TRP A 174 -18.05 -10.11 -5.50
CA TRP A 174 -16.90 -10.70 -4.81
C TRP A 174 -16.47 -12.02 -5.44
N ASN A 175 -17.42 -12.85 -5.88
CA ASN A 175 -17.12 -14.06 -6.65
C ASN A 175 -16.48 -13.77 -8.01
N LEU A 176 -16.84 -12.66 -8.65
CA LEU A 176 -16.17 -12.24 -9.87
C LEU A 176 -14.72 -11.88 -9.57
N ASN A 177 -14.46 -11.00 -8.60
CA ASN A 177 -13.09 -10.58 -8.25
C ASN A 177 -12.20 -11.74 -7.75
N THR A 178 -12.75 -12.72 -7.02
CA THR A 178 -11.97 -13.91 -6.59
C THR A 178 -11.67 -14.85 -7.75
N VAL A 179 -12.62 -15.11 -8.65
CA VAL A 179 -12.40 -15.88 -9.88
C VAL A 179 -11.37 -15.20 -10.77
N TYR A 180 -11.46 -13.89 -10.84
CA TYR A 180 -10.60 -13.02 -11.63
C TYR A 180 -9.17 -12.95 -11.10
N MET A 181 -9.00 -12.78 -9.78
CA MET A 181 -7.69 -12.86 -9.14
C MET A 181 -7.08 -14.25 -9.31
N GLN A 182 -7.88 -15.31 -9.18
CA GLN A 182 -7.40 -16.67 -9.45
C GLN A 182 -6.93 -16.83 -10.90
N ASN A 183 -7.63 -16.24 -11.87
CA ASN A 183 -7.20 -16.25 -13.26
C ASN A 183 -5.88 -15.49 -13.47
N ASP A 184 -5.68 -14.36 -12.79
CA ASP A 184 -4.44 -13.58 -12.86
C ASP A 184 -3.25 -14.35 -12.24
N LEU A 185 -3.47 -15.03 -11.11
CA LEU A 185 -2.47 -15.92 -10.50
C LEU A 185 -2.16 -17.13 -11.38
N ASP A 186 -3.18 -17.74 -11.98
CA ASP A 186 -3.05 -18.85 -12.94
C ASP A 186 -2.25 -18.46 -14.18
N PHE A 187 -2.34 -17.20 -14.60
CA PHE A 187 -1.59 -16.61 -15.69
C PHE A 187 -0.11 -16.41 -15.31
N LEU A 188 0.17 -15.86 -14.13
CA LEU A 188 1.52 -15.70 -13.59
C LEU A 188 2.20 -17.06 -13.38
N GLN A 189 1.47 -18.03 -12.83
CA GLN A 189 1.94 -19.40 -12.63
C GLN A 189 2.32 -20.06 -13.96
N ALA A 190 1.60 -19.75 -15.05
CA ALA A 190 1.94 -20.29 -16.36
C ALA A 190 3.31 -19.80 -16.86
N PHE A 191 3.72 -18.58 -16.52
CA PHE A 191 5.08 -18.12 -16.85
C PHE A 191 6.13 -18.90 -16.07
N ILE A 192 5.90 -19.15 -14.78
CA ILE A 192 6.78 -19.97 -13.93
C ILE A 192 6.91 -21.39 -14.48
N ASP A 193 5.78 -22.04 -14.79
CA ASP A 193 5.75 -23.43 -15.24
C ASP A 193 6.45 -23.63 -16.59
N ASN A 194 6.42 -22.61 -17.46
CA ASN A 194 6.94 -22.70 -18.83
C ASN A 194 8.35 -22.12 -19.00
N ASN A 195 8.89 -21.40 -18.01
CA ASN A 195 10.20 -20.75 -18.13
C ASN A 195 11.13 -21.18 -17.00
N LYS A 196 12.24 -21.85 -17.36
CA LYS A 196 13.23 -22.31 -16.38
C LYS A 196 13.83 -21.18 -15.54
N SER A 197 13.93 -19.97 -16.10
CA SER A 197 14.47 -18.80 -15.42
C SER A 197 13.63 -18.33 -14.23
N LEU A 198 12.35 -18.73 -14.18
CA LEU A 198 11.39 -18.39 -13.13
C LEU A 198 11.12 -19.57 -12.17
N GLN A 199 11.84 -20.68 -12.31
CA GLN A 199 11.61 -21.86 -11.46
C GLN A 199 11.85 -21.56 -9.98
N ASN A 200 10.96 -22.08 -9.13
CA ASN A 200 10.93 -21.88 -7.69
C ASN A 200 10.60 -20.45 -7.23
N GLN A 201 10.11 -19.59 -8.12
CA GLN A 201 9.51 -18.31 -7.75
C GLN A 201 8.01 -18.49 -7.51
N GLU A 202 7.44 -17.68 -6.62
CA GLU A 202 6.00 -17.62 -6.40
C GLU A 202 5.34 -16.63 -7.36
N ALA A 203 4.06 -16.86 -7.68
CA ALA A 203 3.34 -16.10 -8.71
C ALA A 203 3.34 -14.57 -8.47
N LEU A 204 3.30 -14.12 -7.22
CA LEU A 204 3.31 -12.69 -6.86
C LEU A 204 4.72 -12.06 -6.82
N GLU A 205 5.76 -12.87 -6.99
CA GLU A 205 7.17 -12.45 -6.88
C GLU A 205 7.87 -12.34 -8.23
N ILE A 206 7.21 -12.78 -9.32
CA ILE A 206 7.79 -12.69 -10.67
C ILE A 206 7.60 -11.28 -11.25
N GLY A 207 8.68 -10.76 -11.83
CA GLY A 207 8.66 -9.48 -12.53
C GLY A 207 8.23 -8.30 -11.63
N ILE A 208 7.77 -7.23 -12.29
CA ILE A 208 7.17 -6.08 -11.63
C ILE A 208 5.67 -6.12 -11.91
N GLN A 209 4.87 -6.16 -10.85
CA GLN A 209 3.42 -6.27 -10.94
C GLN A 209 2.74 -5.01 -10.41
N LYS A 210 1.62 -4.62 -11.04
CA LYS A 210 0.69 -3.63 -10.48
C LYS A 210 -0.71 -4.20 -10.43
N TRP A 211 -1.38 -3.98 -9.32
CA TRP A 211 -2.71 -4.50 -9.04
C TRP A 211 -3.68 -3.37 -8.68
N GLU A 212 -4.92 -3.44 -9.14
CA GLU A 212 -6.02 -2.52 -8.81
C GLU A 212 -7.26 -3.37 -8.53
N ASP A 213 -7.92 -3.18 -7.39
CA ASP A 213 -9.10 -3.96 -6.97
C ASP A 213 -8.94 -5.50 -7.09
N MET A 214 -7.77 -6.02 -6.67
CA MET A 214 -7.38 -7.44 -6.80
C MET A 214 -7.27 -7.95 -8.26
N ARG A 215 -7.12 -7.04 -9.22
CA ARG A 215 -6.86 -7.35 -10.63
C ARG A 215 -5.47 -6.96 -11.05
N LEU A 216 -4.77 -7.86 -11.73
CA LEU A 216 -3.47 -7.55 -12.32
C LEU A 216 -3.69 -6.59 -13.50
N ILE A 217 -3.19 -5.36 -13.36
CA ILE A 217 -3.32 -4.31 -14.38
C ILE A 217 -2.02 -4.03 -15.13
N SER A 218 -0.86 -4.46 -14.60
CA SER A 218 0.41 -4.37 -15.32
C SER A 218 1.38 -5.46 -14.86
N LEU A 219 2.11 -6.02 -15.82
CA LEU A 219 3.17 -7.00 -15.58
C LEU A 219 4.37 -6.69 -16.48
N ASP A 220 5.54 -6.55 -15.88
CA ASP A 220 6.82 -6.42 -16.59
C ASP A 220 7.75 -7.58 -16.20
N LEU A 221 8.00 -8.45 -17.17
CA LEU A 221 8.95 -9.58 -17.10
C LEU A 221 10.20 -9.33 -17.93
N SER A 222 10.48 -8.08 -18.32
CA SER A 222 11.69 -7.73 -19.05
C SER A 222 12.93 -8.18 -18.28
N ASN A 223 13.95 -8.65 -19.01
CA ASN A 223 15.21 -9.15 -18.45
C ASN A 223 15.09 -10.43 -17.59
N THR A 224 13.94 -11.12 -17.60
CA THR A 224 13.78 -12.41 -16.89
C THR A 224 14.18 -13.63 -17.72
N GLN A 225 14.78 -13.43 -18.89
CA GLN A 225 15.29 -14.49 -19.77
C GLN A 225 14.22 -15.52 -20.18
N LEU A 226 12.99 -15.06 -20.45
CA LEU A 226 11.90 -15.91 -20.88
C LEU A 226 12.26 -16.65 -22.18
N THR A 227 11.96 -17.94 -22.20
CA THR A 227 12.15 -18.81 -23.37
C THR A 227 10.84 -19.22 -24.02
N THR A 228 9.72 -19.05 -23.31
CA THR A 228 8.40 -19.53 -23.74
C THR A 228 7.30 -18.62 -23.20
N ILE A 229 6.40 -18.18 -24.08
CA ILE A 229 5.19 -17.46 -23.70
C ILE A 229 4.06 -18.49 -23.57
N PRO A 230 3.41 -18.62 -22.40
CA PRO A 230 2.37 -19.62 -22.18
C PRO A 230 1.08 -19.29 -22.94
N GLU A 231 0.36 -20.31 -23.43
CA GLU A 231 -0.93 -20.13 -24.14
C GLU A 231 -2.01 -19.43 -23.29
N LYS A 232 -1.88 -19.48 -21.96
CA LYS A 232 -2.76 -18.75 -21.02
C LYS A 232 -2.68 -17.23 -21.19
N ILE A 233 -1.70 -16.68 -21.91
CA ILE A 233 -1.66 -15.26 -22.31
C ILE A 233 -2.89 -14.83 -23.14
N CYS A 234 -3.58 -15.76 -23.79
CA CYS A 234 -4.81 -15.46 -24.52
C CYS A 234 -6.06 -15.36 -23.61
N ARG A 235 -5.90 -15.60 -22.30
CA ARG A 235 -6.98 -15.60 -21.29
C ARG A 235 -6.85 -14.53 -20.22
N ILE A 236 -5.84 -13.68 -20.29
CA ILE A 236 -5.73 -12.54 -19.37
C ILE A 236 -6.98 -11.67 -19.48
N SER A 237 -7.38 -11.21 -18.30
CA SER A 237 -8.38 -10.19 -18.11
C SER A 237 -8.19 -9.03 -19.06
N THR A 238 -9.30 -8.56 -19.64
CA THR A 238 -9.39 -7.34 -20.46
C THR A 238 -8.82 -6.09 -19.80
N GLU A 239 -8.50 -6.16 -18.51
CA GLU A 239 -8.02 -5.06 -17.67
C GLU A 239 -6.50 -4.93 -17.58
N LEU A 240 -5.71 -5.85 -18.18
CA LEU A 240 -4.25 -5.71 -18.23
C LEU A 240 -3.88 -4.54 -19.16
N ARG A 241 -3.48 -3.41 -18.56
CA ARG A 241 -3.17 -2.16 -19.27
C ARG A 241 -1.76 -2.15 -19.85
N SER A 242 -0.84 -2.92 -19.27
CA SER A 242 0.54 -3.02 -19.74
C SER A 242 1.09 -4.42 -19.52
N LEU A 243 1.77 -4.94 -20.54
CA LEU A 243 2.47 -6.22 -20.50
C LEU A 243 3.79 -6.08 -21.26
N ASP A 244 4.89 -6.18 -20.52
CA ASP A 244 6.25 -6.13 -21.06
C ASP A 244 6.91 -7.50 -20.78
N LEU A 245 7.45 -8.15 -21.84
CA LEU A 245 8.00 -9.52 -21.80
C LEU A 245 9.46 -9.55 -22.28
#